data_AF-A0A8N1S6J0-F1
#
_entry.id   AF-A0A8N1S6J0-F1
#
_cell.length_a   1.000
_cell.length_b   1.000
_cell.length_c   1.000
_cell.angle_alpha   90.00
_cell.angle_beta   90.00
_cell.angle_gamma   90.00
#
_symmetry.space_group_name_H-M   'P 1'
#
loop_
_entity.id
_entity.type
_entity.pdbx_description
1 polymer ?
#
loop_
_entity_poly.entity_id
_entity_poly.type
_entity_poly.pdbx_seq_one_letter_code
_entity_poly.pdbx_strand_id
1 'polypeptide(L)'
;MNAKIKQTCQKLWGGRFDEDVDSDFHNLNLSINIDKRMYAEDIQWQNYAWYIKQDLERLLEVRKHVNILPLGSGAIAGNPFPIDRQFLAMDLGFNDITQNSMYAVGDRDFVAEFLFWSSLSSVHLSRFCEDLIIYNTQEFNFVKFADKYSTGSSLMPQKRNPDCMELIRGKTGTILGKCIGFMITLKGIPSTYNKDLQEDKEVLFHTYDMLYQIYHIIKKSLKTLKINKETCKNALTSDMLATDMAYYLVSKGIPFRESHHLVGKVVALAESKGISLLELTIQELKTISEAFEDNVSCIWDFICSVDQYQTTGGTGLMAVRQQINNLKSWLHDFPFKK
;
A
#
# COMPACT_ATOMS: atom_id res chain seq x y z
N MET A 1 -8.66 53.78 -16.74
CA MET A 1 -7.83 52.58 -16.58
C MET A 1 -8.08 52.00 -15.20
N ASN A 2 -8.86 50.93 -15.11
CA ASN A 2 -8.90 49.99 -13.98
C ASN A 2 -9.78 48.81 -14.39
N ALA A 3 -9.24 47.97 -15.27
CA ALA A 3 -9.83 46.69 -15.58
C ALA A 3 -9.52 45.75 -14.40
N LYS A 4 -10.52 45.47 -13.57
CA LYS A 4 -10.48 44.35 -12.63
C LYS A 4 -10.31 43.08 -13.45
N ILE A 5 -9.11 42.50 -13.40
CA ILE A 5 -8.86 41.13 -13.86
C ILE A 5 -9.71 40.24 -12.97
N LYS A 6 -10.87 39.81 -13.48
CA LYS A 6 -11.60 38.66 -12.94
C LYS A 6 -10.65 37.47 -13.11
N GLN A 7 -10.00 37.08 -12.03
CA GLN A 7 -9.29 35.82 -11.94
C GLN A 7 -10.37 34.74 -11.93
N THR A 8 -10.92 34.41 -13.10
CA THR A 8 -11.66 33.16 -13.28
C THR A 8 -10.64 32.06 -13.07
N CYS A 9 -10.59 31.56 -11.84
CA CYS A 9 -9.99 30.28 -11.52
C CYS A 9 -10.76 29.26 -12.35
N GLN A 10 -10.32 28.99 -13.57
CA GLN A 10 -10.87 27.92 -14.39
C GLN A 10 -10.63 26.64 -13.58
N LYS A 11 -11.71 26.10 -12.98
CA LYS A 11 -11.73 24.75 -12.42
C LYS A 11 -11.10 23.84 -13.50
N LEU A 12 -9.92 23.29 -13.22
CA LEU A 12 -9.25 22.32 -14.10
C LEU A 12 -10.11 21.06 -14.26
N TRP A 13 -10.93 20.78 -13.24
CA TRP A 13 -11.87 19.67 -13.15
C TRP A 13 -13.20 20.21 -12.63
N GLY A 14 -14.26 20.12 -13.42
CA GLY A 14 -15.63 20.43 -12.99
C GLY A 14 -16.33 19.13 -12.59
N GLY A 15 -16.92 19.10 -11.39
CA GLY A 15 -17.77 17.98 -10.96
C GLY A 15 -19.07 17.90 -11.78
N ARG A 16 -19.75 16.76 -11.69
CA ARG A 16 -21.02 16.47 -12.39
C ARG A 16 -22.21 17.30 -11.89
N PHE A 17 -22.17 17.74 -10.63
CA PHE A 17 -23.30 18.38 -9.97
C PHE A 17 -23.34 19.89 -10.23
N ASP A 18 -24.54 20.41 -10.49
CA ASP A 18 -24.81 21.84 -10.72
C ASP A 18 -24.69 22.68 -9.43
N GLU A 19 -24.70 22.03 -8.26
CA GLU A 19 -24.50 22.67 -6.97
C GLU A 19 -23.01 22.86 -6.67
N ASP A 20 -22.64 24.07 -6.26
CA ASP A 20 -21.29 24.35 -5.81
C ASP A 20 -21.00 23.61 -4.50
N VAL A 21 -19.77 23.10 -4.39
CA VAL A 21 -19.26 22.45 -3.19
C VAL A 21 -19.29 23.46 -2.05
N ASP A 22 -19.84 23.05 -0.90
CA ASP A 22 -19.83 23.85 0.34
C ASP A 22 -18.44 24.43 0.63
N SER A 23 -18.39 25.68 1.08
CA SER A 23 -17.11 26.41 1.23
C SER A 23 -16.20 25.81 2.30
N ASP A 24 -16.77 25.27 3.38
CA ASP A 24 -16.00 24.67 4.47
C ASP A 24 -15.49 23.29 4.07
N PHE A 25 -16.32 22.51 3.36
CA PHE A 25 -15.90 21.25 2.75
C PHE A 25 -14.87 21.45 1.62
N HIS A 26 -14.99 22.53 0.85
CA HIS A 26 -14.00 22.90 -0.15
C HIS A 26 -12.65 23.21 0.50
N ASN A 27 -12.62 24.01 1.57
CA ASN A 27 -11.41 24.34 2.31
C ASN A 27 -10.76 23.11 2.97
N LEU A 28 -11.55 22.16 3.47
CA LEU A 28 -11.06 20.88 3.99
C LEU A 28 -10.48 19.98 2.89
N ASN A 29 -11.06 20.01 1.68
CA ASN A 29 -10.58 19.29 0.49
C ASN A 29 -9.42 19.98 -0.26
N LEU A 30 -8.89 21.10 0.22
CA LEU A 30 -7.71 21.75 -0.37
C LEU A 30 -6.43 20.95 -0.07
N SER A 31 -6.41 19.67 -0.41
CA SER A 31 -5.22 18.83 -0.40
C SER A 31 -4.46 18.91 -1.72
N ILE A 32 -5.05 19.40 -2.82
CA ILE A 32 -4.39 19.52 -4.16
C ILE A 32 -3.00 20.19 -4.11
N ASN A 33 -2.79 21.18 -3.24
CA ASN A 33 -1.48 21.83 -3.10
C ASN A 33 -0.41 20.97 -2.39
N ILE A 34 -0.86 19.98 -1.61
CA ILE A 34 -0.09 18.97 -0.89
C ILE A 34 0.03 17.71 -1.77
N ASP A 35 -1.08 17.21 -2.31
CA ASP A 35 -1.17 16.01 -3.16
C ASP A 35 -0.38 16.17 -4.46
N LYS A 36 -0.31 17.36 -5.06
CA LYS A 36 0.58 17.61 -6.23
C LYS A 36 2.07 17.39 -5.93
N ARG A 37 2.46 17.30 -4.65
CA ARG A 37 3.82 16.99 -4.20
C ARG A 37 4.05 15.50 -4.00
N MET A 38 2.99 14.68 -3.98
CA MET A 38 3.03 13.22 -3.72
C MET A 38 2.16 12.38 -4.69
N TYR A 39 1.64 12.98 -5.77
CA TYR A 39 0.77 12.28 -6.72
C TYR A 39 1.50 11.15 -7.49
N ALA A 40 2.83 11.18 -7.51
CA ALA A 40 3.63 10.11 -8.12
C ALA A 40 3.62 8.83 -7.27
N GLU A 41 3.18 8.92 -6.00
CA GLU A 41 3.25 7.87 -5.00
C GLU A 41 1.89 7.18 -4.72
N ASP A 42 0.77 7.71 -5.22
CA ASP A 42 -0.59 7.39 -4.72
C ASP A 42 -1.39 6.31 -5.48
N ILE A 43 -0.93 5.79 -6.63
CA ILE A 43 -1.78 4.95 -7.51
C ILE A 43 -1.39 3.48 -7.43
N GLN A 44 -2.01 2.67 -6.57
CA GLN A 44 -1.71 1.22 -6.55
C GLN A 44 -2.87 0.29 -6.11
N TRP A 45 -3.27 -0.59 -7.05
CA TRP A 45 -3.91 -1.89 -6.77
C TRP A 45 -3.20 -3.01 -7.57
N GLN A 46 -2.02 -3.35 -7.07
CA GLN A 46 -1.33 -4.66 -7.08
C GLN A 46 -0.20 -4.59 -6.03
N ASN A 47 -0.47 -3.84 -4.96
CA ASN A 47 0.53 -3.08 -4.20
C ASN A 47 1.28 -3.92 -3.17
N TYR A 48 0.58 -4.82 -2.48
CA TYR A 48 1.10 -5.37 -1.23
C TYR A 48 2.43 -6.14 -1.38
N ALA A 49 2.66 -6.76 -2.54
CA ALA A 49 3.96 -7.36 -2.85
C ALA A 49 5.09 -6.32 -2.98
N TRP A 50 4.79 -5.14 -3.55
CA TRP A 50 5.71 -4.01 -3.64
C TRP A 50 5.98 -3.37 -2.27
N TYR A 51 4.97 -3.22 -1.39
CA TYR A 51 5.22 -2.81 -0.01
C TYR A 51 6.20 -3.76 0.70
N ILE A 52 5.95 -5.08 0.59
CA ILE A 52 6.81 -6.09 1.20
C ILE A 52 8.23 -6.06 0.60
N LYS A 53 8.35 -5.86 -0.73
CA LYS A 53 9.66 -5.66 -1.38
C LYS A 53 10.40 -4.48 -0.75
N GLN A 54 9.76 -3.32 -0.65
CA GLN A 54 10.39 -2.13 -0.08
C GLN A 54 10.72 -2.30 1.41
N ASP A 55 9.87 -2.99 2.17
CA ASP A 55 10.16 -3.32 3.57
C ASP A 55 11.39 -4.22 3.69
N LEU A 56 11.52 -5.22 2.81
CA LEU A 56 12.70 -6.08 2.77
C LEU A 56 13.97 -5.30 2.41
N GLU A 57 13.90 -4.36 1.47
CA GLU A 57 15.03 -3.48 1.15
C GLU A 57 15.44 -2.60 2.34
N ARG A 58 14.47 -2.01 3.04
CA ARG A 58 14.75 -1.26 4.29
C ARG A 58 15.40 -2.14 5.35
N LEU A 59 14.94 -3.39 5.49
CA LEU A 59 15.55 -4.32 6.45
C LEU A 59 17.01 -4.62 6.09
N LEU A 60 17.34 -4.71 4.80
CA LEU A 60 18.72 -4.88 4.35
C LEU A 60 19.59 -3.67 4.69
N GLU A 61 19.04 -2.46 4.62
CA GLU A 61 19.74 -1.24 5.07
C GLU A 61 19.97 -1.25 6.58
N VAL A 62 18.94 -1.55 7.39
CA VAL A 62 19.09 -1.70 8.85
C VAL A 62 20.15 -2.73 9.19
N ARG A 63 20.20 -3.85 8.46
CA ARG A 63 21.21 -4.90 8.66
C ARG A 63 22.64 -4.36 8.48
N LYS A 64 22.89 -3.40 7.57
CA LYS A 64 24.24 -2.83 7.40
C LYS A 64 24.71 -2.11 8.66
N HIS A 65 23.82 -1.40 9.34
CA HIS A 65 24.13 -0.71 10.60
C HIS A 65 24.30 -1.69 11.77
N VAL A 66 23.47 -2.75 11.81
CA VAL A 66 23.56 -3.81 12.84
C VAL A 66 24.86 -4.62 12.69
N ASN A 67 25.37 -4.79 11.47
CA ASN A 67 26.52 -5.66 11.19
C ASN A 67 27.89 -4.99 11.41
N ILE A 68 28.00 -4.21 12.49
CA ILE A 68 29.22 -3.54 12.95
C ILE A 68 29.58 -4.02 14.36
N LEU A 69 30.79 -4.55 14.56
CA LEU A 69 31.21 -5.23 15.79
C LEU A 69 31.40 -4.26 16.97
N PRO A 70 30.66 -4.39 18.08
CA PRO A 70 30.90 -3.62 19.31
C PRO A 70 31.90 -4.29 20.27
N LEU A 71 32.20 -5.57 20.07
CA LEU A 71 33.14 -6.31 20.91
C LEU A 71 34.53 -5.66 20.89
N GLY A 72 35.12 -5.54 22.08
CA GLY A 72 36.40 -4.85 22.28
C GLY A 72 36.28 -3.38 22.70
N SER A 73 35.06 -2.85 22.86
CA SER A 73 34.84 -1.51 23.42
C SER A 73 34.93 -1.43 24.96
N GLY A 74 35.07 -2.57 25.65
CA GLY A 74 35.19 -2.63 27.11
C GLY A 74 33.95 -2.06 27.82
N ALA A 75 34.14 -1.49 29.00
CA ALA A 75 33.04 -0.87 29.75
C ALA A 75 32.64 0.51 29.20
N ILE A 76 33.61 1.29 28.71
CA ILE A 76 33.40 2.67 28.22
C ILE A 76 34.58 3.18 27.38
N ALA A 77 35.82 2.91 27.79
CA ALA A 77 37.03 3.55 27.24
C ALA A 77 37.84 2.65 26.28
N GLY A 78 37.27 1.53 25.82
CA GLY A 78 37.98 0.53 25.01
C GLY A 78 38.51 -0.63 25.84
N ASN A 79 39.25 -1.52 25.17
CA ASN A 79 39.90 -2.67 25.81
C ASN A 79 41.36 -2.30 26.17
N PRO A 80 41.79 -2.47 27.43
CA PRO A 80 43.17 -2.17 27.84
C PRO A 80 44.19 -3.22 27.37
N PHE A 81 43.74 -4.38 26.86
CA PHE A 81 44.59 -5.42 26.31
C PHE A 81 44.72 -5.25 24.78
N PRO A 82 45.85 -5.67 24.18
CA PRO A 82 46.10 -5.53 22.75
C PRO A 82 45.30 -6.59 21.95
N ILE A 83 43.99 -6.45 21.94
CA ILE A 83 43.09 -7.29 21.14
C ILE A 83 43.02 -6.76 19.70
N ASP A 84 43.01 -7.67 18.73
CA ASP A 84 42.75 -7.32 17.34
C ASP A 84 41.23 -7.36 17.07
N ARG A 85 40.60 -6.18 17.08
CA ARG A 85 39.16 -6.06 16.83
C ARG A 85 38.79 -6.35 15.37
N GLN A 86 39.71 -6.11 14.43
CA GLN A 86 39.46 -6.41 13.01
C GLN A 86 39.45 -7.94 12.80
N PHE A 87 40.38 -8.65 13.43
CA PHE A 87 40.34 -10.12 13.49
C PHE A 87 39.02 -10.62 14.11
N LEU A 88 38.59 -10.06 15.25
CA LEU A 88 37.32 -10.44 15.88
C LEU A 88 36.10 -10.18 14.99
N ALA A 89 36.09 -9.08 14.24
CA ALA A 89 34.99 -8.75 13.33
C ALA A 89 34.90 -9.79 12.22
N MET A 90 36.03 -10.12 11.60
CA MET A 90 36.11 -11.14 10.57
C MET A 90 35.71 -12.53 11.08
N ASP A 91 36.21 -12.94 12.26
CA ASP A 91 35.92 -14.24 12.86
C ASP A 91 34.43 -14.41 13.22
N LEU A 92 33.81 -13.34 13.72
CA LEU A 92 32.38 -13.33 14.11
C LEU A 92 31.43 -12.98 12.95
N GLY A 93 31.96 -12.71 11.75
CA GLY A 93 31.17 -12.42 10.55
C GLY A 93 30.58 -11.00 10.47
N PHE A 94 31.14 -10.06 11.23
CA PHE A 94 30.83 -8.63 11.12
C PHE A 94 31.57 -7.98 9.94
N ASN A 95 30.98 -6.92 9.38
CA ASN A 95 31.59 -6.24 8.22
C ASN A 95 32.69 -5.25 8.64
N ASP A 96 32.59 -4.68 9.84
CA ASP A 96 33.53 -3.69 10.37
C ASP A 96 33.42 -3.62 11.90
N ILE A 97 34.16 -2.71 12.54
CA ILE A 97 34.15 -2.44 13.97
C ILE A 97 33.57 -1.06 14.28
N THR A 98 32.98 -0.92 15.48
CA THR A 98 32.61 0.40 15.99
C THR A 98 33.86 1.25 16.24
N GLN A 99 33.81 2.53 15.86
CA GLN A 99 34.96 3.44 15.92
C GLN A 99 35.15 4.13 17.29
N ASN A 100 34.12 4.15 18.12
CA ASN A 100 34.15 4.78 19.44
C ASN A 100 33.54 3.85 20.49
N SER A 101 34.25 3.64 21.59
CA SER A 101 33.83 2.70 22.65
C SER A 101 32.64 3.22 23.45
N MET A 102 32.56 4.53 23.70
CA MET A 102 31.42 5.14 24.39
C MET A 102 30.15 5.00 23.55
N TYR A 103 30.25 5.27 22.25
CA TYR A 103 29.18 5.01 21.29
C TYR A 103 28.75 3.54 21.34
N ALA A 104 29.69 2.61 21.18
CA ALA A 104 29.37 1.18 21.10
C ALA A 104 28.63 0.61 22.33
N VAL A 105 28.92 1.11 23.55
CA VAL A 105 28.27 0.63 24.77
C VAL A 105 26.99 1.39 25.13
N GLY A 106 26.87 2.65 24.69
CA GLY A 106 25.72 3.52 24.94
C GLY A 106 24.63 3.46 23.87
N ASP A 107 24.97 3.06 22.64
CA ASP A 107 24.07 3.07 21.49
C ASP A 107 23.03 1.94 21.52
N ARG A 108 21.81 2.25 21.07
CA ARG A 108 20.73 1.30 20.80
C ARG A 108 19.93 1.66 19.54
N ASP A 109 20.50 2.48 18.66
CA ASP A 109 19.84 2.91 17.43
C ASP A 109 19.44 1.70 16.57
N PHE A 110 20.27 0.64 16.55
CA PHE A 110 19.94 -0.60 15.84
C PHE A 110 18.64 -1.27 16.32
N VAL A 111 18.27 -1.13 17.60
CA VAL A 111 16.99 -1.62 18.13
C VAL A 111 15.86 -0.68 17.72
N ALA A 112 16.06 0.63 17.81
CA ALA A 112 15.08 1.63 17.40
C ALA A 112 14.76 1.52 15.89
N GLU A 113 15.78 1.38 15.04
CA GLU A 113 15.64 1.17 13.59
C GLU A 113 14.87 -0.11 13.28
N PHE A 114 15.17 -1.22 13.97
CA PHE A 114 14.42 -2.46 13.83
C PHE A 114 12.95 -2.31 14.24
N LEU A 115 12.66 -1.62 15.35
CA LEU A 115 11.29 -1.39 15.82
C LEU A 115 10.52 -0.45 14.90
N PHE A 116 11.18 0.56 14.34
CA PHE A 116 10.61 1.45 13.33
C PHE A 116 10.27 0.67 12.06
N TRP A 117 11.22 -0.10 11.54
CA TRP A 117 11.01 -0.99 10.40
C TRP A 117 9.84 -1.96 10.66
N SER A 118 9.83 -2.58 11.84
CA SER A 118 8.77 -3.51 12.27
C SER A 118 7.41 -2.84 12.29
N SER A 119 7.35 -1.60 12.77
CA SER A 119 6.13 -0.80 12.85
C SER A 119 5.61 -0.46 11.47
N LEU A 120 6.46 0.05 10.58
CA LEU A 120 6.08 0.41 9.22
C LEU A 120 5.60 -0.82 8.43
N SER A 121 6.31 -1.94 8.54
CA SER A 121 5.86 -3.16 7.86
C SER A 121 4.53 -3.68 8.42
N SER A 122 4.32 -3.58 9.73
CA SER A 122 3.03 -3.94 10.34
C SER A 122 1.89 -3.04 9.84
N VAL A 123 2.13 -1.75 9.58
CA VAL A 123 1.13 -0.84 8.97
C VAL A 123 0.78 -1.27 7.55
N HIS A 124 1.76 -1.66 6.73
CA HIS A 124 1.46 -2.20 5.39
C HIS A 124 0.62 -3.47 5.47
N LEU A 125 0.94 -4.36 6.42
CA LEU A 125 0.17 -5.58 6.67
C LEU A 125 -1.23 -5.30 7.23
N SER A 126 -1.42 -4.26 8.04
CA SER A 126 -2.74 -3.90 8.58
C SER A 126 -3.68 -3.44 7.47
N ARG A 127 -3.18 -2.66 6.50
CA ARG A 127 -3.95 -2.25 5.30
C ARG A 127 -4.34 -3.46 4.47
N PHE A 128 -3.41 -4.38 4.24
CA PHE A 128 -3.69 -5.64 3.56
C PHE A 128 -4.75 -6.48 4.29
N CYS A 129 -4.67 -6.55 5.61
CA CYS A 129 -5.65 -7.26 6.43
C CYS A 129 -7.02 -6.60 6.37
N GLU A 130 -7.10 -5.26 6.38
CA GLU A 130 -8.35 -4.51 6.23
C GLU A 130 -9.09 -4.89 4.95
N ASP A 131 -8.40 -4.85 3.81
CA ASP A 131 -8.99 -5.19 2.53
C ASP A 131 -9.55 -6.62 2.53
N LEU A 132 -8.78 -7.58 3.06
CA LEU A 132 -9.24 -8.96 3.13
C LEU A 132 -10.40 -9.17 4.11
N ILE A 133 -10.50 -8.38 5.18
CA ILE A 133 -11.62 -8.41 6.11
C ILE A 133 -12.88 -7.92 5.39
N ILE A 134 -12.81 -6.78 4.71
CA ILE A 134 -13.91 -6.20 3.92
C ILE A 134 -14.32 -7.17 2.80
N TYR A 135 -13.35 -7.72 2.07
CA TYR A 135 -13.62 -8.65 0.97
C TYR A 135 -14.22 -9.98 1.41
N ASN A 136 -14.09 -10.35 2.68
CA ASN A 136 -14.67 -11.56 3.26
C ASN A 136 -16.07 -11.33 3.87
N THR A 137 -16.56 -10.08 3.96
CA THR A 137 -17.92 -9.85 4.47
C THR A 137 -18.97 -10.49 3.57
N GLN A 138 -20.18 -10.68 4.08
CA GLN A 138 -21.25 -11.29 3.29
C GLN A 138 -21.69 -10.37 2.14
N GLU A 139 -21.60 -9.07 2.34
CA GLU A 139 -21.97 -8.03 1.38
C GLU A 139 -21.04 -8.02 0.15
N PHE A 140 -19.73 -8.21 0.37
CA PHE A 140 -18.75 -8.26 -0.71
C PHE A 140 -18.50 -9.68 -1.22
N ASN A 141 -18.24 -10.62 -0.33
CA ASN A 141 -18.04 -12.05 -0.63
C ASN A 141 -17.04 -12.32 -1.78
N PHE A 142 -15.98 -11.51 -1.89
CA PHE A 142 -14.93 -11.63 -2.91
C PHE A 142 -13.91 -12.71 -2.54
N VAL A 143 -13.61 -12.85 -1.25
CA VAL A 143 -12.68 -13.86 -0.76
C VAL A 143 -13.31 -14.69 0.36
N LYS A 144 -12.81 -15.91 0.50
CA LYS A 144 -13.24 -16.84 1.54
C LYS A 144 -12.03 -17.51 2.17
N PHE A 145 -11.88 -17.31 3.48
CA PHE A 145 -10.85 -17.99 4.27
C PHE A 145 -11.15 -19.48 4.47
N ALA A 146 -10.10 -20.28 4.58
CA ALA A 146 -10.21 -21.68 4.97
C ALA A 146 -10.51 -21.79 6.46
N ASP A 147 -11.29 -22.81 6.85
CA ASP A 147 -11.79 -22.96 8.23
C ASP A 147 -10.67 -23.00 9.28
N LYS A 148 -9.46 -23.46 8.94
CA LYS A 148 -8.28 -23.44 9.85
C LYS A 148 -7.70 -22.05 10.14
N TYR A 149 -8.12 -21.02 9.40
CA TYR A 149 -7.67 -19.62 9.55
C TYR A 149 -8.84 -18.66 9.80
N SER A 150 -10.02 -19.20 10.09
CA SER A 150 -11.23 -18.44 10.44
C SER A 150 -11.92 -19.12 11.60
N THR A 151 -12.49 -18.37 12.53
CA THR A 151 -13.43 -18.95 13.49
C THR A 151 -14.84 -18.95 12.91
N GLY A 152 -15.69 -19.85 13.41
CA GLY A 152 -17.10 -19.92 13.04
C GLY A 152 -17.96 -20.10 14.27
N SER A 153 -19.23 -19.71 14.17
CA SER A 153 -20.21 -20.00 15.22
C SER A 153 -20.86 -21.35 14.95
N SER A 154 -21.06 -22.16 15.99
CA SER A 154 -21.83 -23.41 15.90
C SER A 154 -23.29 -23.18 15.49
N LEU A 155 -23.83 -21.98 15.72
CA LEU A 155 -25.20 -21.59 15.34
C LEU A 155 -25.29 -21.11 13.88
N MET A 156 -24.20 -20.64 13.29
CA MET A 156 -24.17 -20.09 11.92
C MET A 156 -23.00 -20.70 11.13
N PRO A 157 -23.17 -21.91 10.56
CA PRO A 157 -22.09 -22.66 9.91
C PRO A 157 -21.48 -21.97 8.67
N GLN A 158 -22.21 -21.04 8.07
CA GLN A 158 -21.75 -20.22 6.96
C GLN A 158 -20.83 -19.06 7.41
N LYS A 159 -21.01 -18.56 8.64
CA LYS A 159 -20.29 -17.38 9.15
C LYS A 159 -18.84 -17.75 9.45
N ARG A 160 -17.91 -17.13 8.71
CA ARG A 160 -16.47 -17.26 8.89
C ARG A 160 -15.89 -15.90 9.26
N ASN A 161 -15.36 -15.80 10.46
CA ASN A 161 -14.70 -14.60 10.94
C ASN A 161 -13.23 -14.64 10.47
N PRO A 162 -12.69 -13.57 9.89
CA PRO A 162 -11.29 -13.50 9.49
C PRO A 162 -10.38 -13.16 10.69
N ASP A 163 -10.49 -13.88 11.82
CA ASP A 163 -9.83 -13.55 13.10
C ASP A 163 -8.33 -13.37 12.96
N CYS A 164 -7.69 -14.16 12.07
CA CYS A 164 -6.27 -14.03 11.83
C CYS A 164 -5.90 -12.63 11.29
N MET A 165 -6.70 -12.07 10.38
CA MET A 165 -6.50 -10.73 9.82
C MET A 165 -6.81 -9.65 10.86
N GLU A 166 -7.87 -9.84 11.65
CA GLU A 166 -8.24 -8.93 12.74
C GLU A 166 -7.14 -8.85 13.81
N LEU A 167 -6.57 -10.00 14.19
CA LEU A 167 -5.45 -10.08 15.14
C LEU A 167 -4.19 -9.41 14.60
N ILE A 168 -3.86 -9.60 13.32
CA ILE A 168 -2.70 -8.93 12.70
C ILE A 168 -2.92 -7.41 12.68
N ARG A 169 -4.12 -6.95 12.29
CA ARG A 169 -4.51 -5.54 12.33
C ARG A 169 -4.38 -4.96 13.74
N GLY A 170 -4.85 -5.68 14.77
CA GLY A 170 -4.72 -5.26 16.17
C GLY A 170 -3.27 -5.24 16.68
N LYS A 171 -2.48 -6.27 16.35
CA LYS A 171 -1.05 -6.37 16.74
C LYS A 171 -0.19 -5.24 16.18
N THR A 172 -0.61 -4.64 15.07
CA THR A 172 0.05 -3.45 14.52
C THR A 172 0.12 -2.33 15.56
N GLY A 173 -0.97 -2.05 16.28
CA GLY A 173 -0.97 -1.06 17.37
C GLY A 173 -0.01 -1.41 18.50
N THR A 174 0.11 -2.70 18.86
CA THR A 174 1.09 -3.16 19.87
C THR A 174 2.53 -2.93 19.42
N ILE A 175 2.86 -3.23 18.16
CA ILE A 175 4.22 -3.05 17.61
C ILE A 175 4.58 -1.55 17.54
N LEU A 176 3.65 -0.70 17.09
CA LEU A 176 3.81 0.76 17.12
C LEU A 176 4.05 1.28 18.53
N GLY A 177 3.25 0.84 19.50
CA GLY A 177 3.40 1.23 20.91
C GLY A 177 4.76 0.87 21.49
N LYS A 178 5.29 -0.31 21.13
CA LYS A 178 6.65 -0.73 21.49
C LYS A 178 7.73 0.15 20.90
N CYS A 179 7.62 0.52 19.63
CA CYS A 179 8.56 1.44 18.99
C CYS A 179 8.57 2.80 19.69
N ILE A 180 7.40 3.39 19.90
CA ILE A 180 7.28 4.69 20.57
C ILE A 180 7.79 4.61 22.02
N GLY A 181 7.40 3.56 22.75
CA GLY A 181 7.84 3.33 24.13
C GLY A 181 9.36 3.23 24.22
N PHE A 182 10.01 2.47 23.34
CA PHE A 182 11.46 2.34 23.34
C PHE A 182 12.17 3.65 22.96
N MET A 183 11.64 4.41 22.00
CA MET A 183 12.17 5.75 21.69
C MET A 183 12.09 6.70 22.90
N ILE A 184 11.04 6.58 23.72
CA ILE A 184 10.91 7.33 24.97
C ILE A 184 11.92 6.83 26.02
N THR A 185 12.20 5.53 26.10
CA THR A 185 13.27 4.98 26.96
C THR A 185 14.61 5.62 26.61
N LEU A 186 14.96 5.74 25.32
CA LEU A 186 16.24 6.34 24.89
C LEU A 186 16.33 7.85 25.13
N LYS A 187 15.18 8.54 25.20
CA LYS A 187 15.11 10.00 25.22
C LYS A 187 15.83 10.57 26.44
N GLY A 188 16.90 11.33 26.18
CA GLY A 188 17.59 12.10 27.21
C GLY A 188 18.45 11.28 28.17
N ILE A 189 18.76 10.01 27.85
CA ILE A 189 19.74 9.23 28.59
C ILE A 189 21.12 9.93 28.47
N PRO A 190 21.82 10.24 29.58
CA PRO A 190 23.17 10.79 29.51
C PRO A 190 24.16 9.73 29.06
N SER A 191 25.26 10.11 28.41
CA SER A 191 26.33 9.15 28.14
C SER A 191 26.91 8.60 29.46
N THR A 192 27.29 7.31 29.56
CA THR A 192 27.40 6.31 28.49
C THR A 192 26.39 5.18 28.68
N TYR A 193 26.80 4.04 29.27
CA TYR A 193 25.87 2.97 29.61
C TYR A 193 25.05 3.35 30.85
N ASN A 194 23.74 3.19 30.75
CA ASN A 194 22.80 3.29 31.87
C ASN A 194 21.93 2.04 31.90
N LYS A 195 21.39 1.71 33.09
CA LYS A 195 20.63 0.48 33.30
C LYS A 195 19.32 0.46 32.48
N ASP A 196 18.79 1.63 32.13
CA ASP A 196 17.68 1.86 31.22
C ASP A 196 17.83 1.11 29.89
N LEU A 197 19.07 0.99 29.39
CA LEU A 197 19.39 0.29 28.15
C LEU A 197 19.18 -1.24 28.23
N GLN A 198 18.77 -1.78 29.38
CA GLN A 198 18.40 -3.18 29.53
C GLN A 198 17.01 -3.50 28.97
N GLU A 199 16.14 -2.48 28.82
CA GLU A 199 14.78 -2.62 28.25
C GLU A 199 14.80 -2.97 26.75
N ASP A 200 15.97 -2.88 26.10
CA ASP A 200 16.20 -3.20 24.69
C ASP A 200 15.78 -4.61 24.28
N LYS A 201 16.08 -5.62 25.12
CA LYS A 201 15.92 -7.04 24.77
C LYS A 201 14.47 -7.46 24.74
N GLU A 202 13.70 -7.09 25.76
CA GLU A 202 12.31 -7.53 25.85
C GLU A 202 11.50 -6.97 24.68
N VAL A 203 11.66 -5.67 24.39
CA VAL A 203 10.95 -5.03 23.29
C VAL A 203 11.37 -5.60 21.93
N LEU A 204 12.68 -5.87 21.74
CA LEU A 204 13.22 -6.44 20.52
C LEU A 204 12.70 -7.86 20.26
N PHE A 205 12.92 -8.78 21.22
CA PHE A 205 12.55 -10.19 21.04
C PHE A 205 11.05 -10.39 20.93
N HIS A 206 10.26 -9.74 21.79
CA HIS A 206 8.80 -9.84 21.68
C HIS A 206 8.26 -9.26 20.37
N THR A 207 8.93 -8.28 19.76
CA THR A 207 8.52 -7.74 18.45
C THR A 207 8.89 -8.69 17.32
N TYR A 208 10.10 -9.24 17.35
CA TYR A 208 10.55 -10.26 16.41
C TYR A 208 9.63 -11.48 16.39
N ASP A 209 9.34 -12.07 17.55
CA ASP A 209 8.49 -13.26 17.66
C ASP A 209 7.09 -13.00 17.12
N MET A 210 6.56 -11.81 17.40
CA MET A 210 5.24 -11.39 16.92
C MET A 210 5.22 -11.24 15.39
N LEU A 211 6.19 -10.55 14.81
CA LEU A 211 6.30 -10.40 13.36
C LEU A 211 6.48 -11.73 12.65
N TYR A 212 7.34 -12.61 13.18
CA TYR A 212 7.54 -13.94 12.62
C TYR A 212 6.23 -14.73 12.56
N GLN A 213 5.44 -14.71 13.64
CA GLN A 213 4.12 -15.33 13.68
C GLN A 213 3.15 -14.70 12.68
N ILE A 214 3.13 -13.36 12.59
CA ILE A 214 2.28 -12.61 11.64
C ILE A 214 2.57 -13.06 10.20
N TYR A 215 3.82 -13.00 9.75
CA TYR A 215 4.18 -13.39 8.37
C TYR A 215 3.88 -14.88 8.10
N HIS A 216 4.13 -15.75 9.07
CA HIS A 216 3.83 -17.18 8.94
C HIS A 216 2.33 -17.44 8.77
N ILE A 217 1.49 -16.76 9.54
CA ILE A 217 0.04 -16.85 9.44
C ILE A 217 -0.44 -16.29 8.10
N ILE A 218 0.03 -15.11 7.68
CA ILE A 218 -0.34 -14.51 6.39
C ILE A 218 -0.02 -15.46 5.23
N LYS A 219 1.23 -15.97 5.18
CA LYS A 219 1.66 -16.92 4.15
C LYS A 219 0.75 -18.14 4.07
N LYS A 220 0.41 -18.68 5.24
CA LYS A 220 -0.44 -19.86 5.38
C LYS A 220 -1.89 -19.59 4.99
N SER A 221 -2.46 -18.47 5.42
CA SER A 221 -3.82 -18.03 5.08
C SER A 221 -3.97 -17.81 3.59
N LEU A 222 -3.04 -17.07 2.97
CA LEU A 222 -3.05 -16.78 1.54
C LEU A 222 -2.96 -18.04 0.67
N LYS A 223 -2.16 -19.02 1.07
CA LYS A 223 -2.04 -20.30 0.34
C LYS A 223 -3.39 -21.03 0.21
N THR A 224 -4.33 -20.78 1.11
CA THR A 224 -5.65 -21.45 1.12
C THR A 224 -6.83 -20.53 0.89
N LEU A 225 -6.59 -19.24 0.68
CA LEU A 225 -7.62 -18.25 0.39
C LEU A 225 -8.29 -18.59 -0.93
N LYS A 226 -9.62 -18.62 -0.96
CA LYS A 226 -10.40 -18.84 -2.18
C LYS A 226 -10.97 -17.50 -2.65
N ILE A 227 -10.82 -17.21 -3.93
CA ILE A 227 -11.43 -16.04 -4.57
C ILE A 227 -12.72 -16.47 -5.24
N ASN A 228 -13.81 -15.75 -4.96
CA ASN A 228 -15.09 -15.94 -5.62
C ASN A 228 -15.14 -15.14 -6.92
N LYS A 229 -14.63 -15.75 -7.99
CA LYS A 229 -14.51 -15.11 -9.32
C LYS A 229 -15.85 -14.59 -9.85
N GLU A 230 -16.93 -15.31 -9.59
CA GLU A 230 -18.27 -14.94 -10.08
C GLU A 230 -18.77 -13.68 -9.36
N THR A 231 -18.68 -13.63 -8.03
CA THR A 231 -19.07 -12.42 -7.28
C THR A 231 -18.19 -11.22 -7.63
N CYS A 232 -16.87 -11.41 -7.80
CA CYS A 232 -15.99 -10.34 -8.26
C CYS A 232 -16.40 -9.82 -9.65
N LYS A 233 -16.78 -10.71 -10.58
CA LYS A 233 -17.24 -10.32 -11.91
C LYS A 233 -18.58 -9.59 -11.85
N ASN A 234 -19.52 -10.07 -11.03
CA ASN A 234 -20.85 -9.50 -10.89
C ASN A 234 -20.86 -8.14 -10.16
N ALA A 235 -19.80 -7.83 -9.42
CA ALA A 235 -19.62 -6.51 -8.80
C ALA A 235 -19.23 -5.42 -9.81
N LEU A 236 -18.86 -5.78 -11.04
CA LEU A 236 -18.56 -4.83 -12.09
C LEU A 236 -19.87 -4.31 -12.71
N THR A 237 -20.07 -3.00 -12.68
CA THR A 237 -21.26 -2.36 -13.25
C THR A 237 -20.90 -1.53 -14.48
N SER A 238 -21.85 -1.39 -15.41
CA SER A 238 -21.67 -0.60 -16.64
C SER A 238 -21.26 0.84 -16.38
N ASP A 239 -21.65 1.39 -15.24
CA ASP A 239 -21.37 2.77 -14.86
C ASP A 239 -19.87 3.02 -14.67
N MET A 240 -19.13 1.98 -14.29
CA MET A 240 -17.66 2.03 -14.17
C MET A 240 -16.97 2.29 -15.52
N LEU A 241 -17.63 1.96 -16.64
CA LEU A 241 -17.10 2.13 -18.01
C LEU A 241 -17.41 3.51 -18.61
N ALA A 242 -18.09 4.40 -17.87
CA ALA A 242 -18.32 5.77 -18.32
C ALA A 242 -16.99 6.50 -18.60
N THR A 243 -15.97 6.29 -17.76
CA THR A 243 -14.63 6.86 -17.97
C THR A 243 -13.98 6.34 -19.25
N ASP A 244 -14.16 5.05 -19.56
CA ASP A 244 -13.63 4.46 -20.79
C ASP A 244 -14.30 5.05 -22.03
N MET A 245 -15.58 5.42 -21.93
CA MET A 245 -16.26 6.18 -22.99
C MET A 245 -15.63 7.56 -23.21
N ALA A 246 -15.19 8.23 -22.14
CA ALA A 246 -14.47 9.50 -22.28
C ALA A 246 -13.11 9.27 -22.97
N TYR A 247 -12.38 8.21 -22.62
CA TYR A 247 -11.12 7.85 -23.30
C TYR A 247 -11.32 7.51 -24.78
N TYR A 248 -12.41 6.83 -25.13
CA TYR A 248 -12.77 6.58 -26.52
C TYR A 248 -12.93 7.91 -27.28
N LEU A 249 -13.69 8.88 -26.75
CA LEU A 249 -13.88 10.18 -27.41
C LEU A 249 -12.57 10.97 -27.51
N VAL A 250 -11.70 10.87 -26.50
CA VAL A 250 -10.35 11.45 -26.58
C VAL A 250 -9.51 10.81 -27.68
N SER A 251 -9.61 9.49 -27.86
CA SER A 251 -8.93 8.79 -28.96
C SER A 251 -9.41 9.23 -30.34
N LYS A 252 -10.63 9.78 -30.43
CA LYS A 252 -11.21 10.40 -31.64
C LYS A 252 -10.85 11.88 -31.82
N GLY A 253 -9.99 12.43 -30.95
CA GLY A 253 -9.47 13.78 -31.05
C GLY A 253 -10.27 14.84 -30.28
N ILE A 254 -11.29 14.43 -29.51
CA ILE A 254 -12.08 15.36 -28.69
C ILE A 254 -11.31 15.67 -27.40
N PRO A 255 -11.10 16.94 -27.01
CA PRO A 255 -10.45 17.27 -25.74
C PRO A 255 -11.11 16.59 -24.53
N PHE A 256 -10.32 16.15 -23.55
CA PHE A 256 -10.83 15.37 -22.42
C PHE A 256 -11.99 16.05 -21.67
N ARG A 257 -11.92 17.36 -21.45
CA ARG A 257 -12.98 18.12 -20.78
C ARG A 257 -14.32 18.05 -21.53
N GLU A 258 -14.26 18.13 -22.86
CA GLU A 258 -15.43 18.02 -23.71
C GLU A 258 -15.94 16.57 -23.74
N SER A 259 -15.04 15.60 -23.88
CA SER A 259 -15.35 14.16 -23.80
C SER A 259 -16.09 13.81 -22.50
N HIS A 260 -15.60 14.29 -21.35
CA HIS A 260 -16.24 14.08 -20.05
C HIS A 260 -17.64 14.71 -19.98
N HIS A 261 -17.83 15.91 -20.54
CA HIS A 261 -19.16 16.54 -20.62
C HIS A 261 -20.12 15.75 -21.52
N LEU A 262 -19.64 15.23 -22.65
CA LEU A 262 -20.45 14.40 -23.55
C LEU A 262 -20.87 13.10 -22.86
N VAL A 263 -19.95 12.41 -22.18
CA VAL A 263 -20.26 11.21 -21.38
C VAL A 263 -21.28 11.54 -20.27
N GLY A 264 -21.16 12.69 -19.60
CA GLY A 264 -22.15 13.12 -18.62
C GLY A 264 -23.58 13.19 -19.20
N LYS A 265 -23.72 13.66 -20.45
CA LYS A 265 -25.01 13.64 -21.17
C LYS A 265 -25.46 12.22 -21.50
N VAL A 266 -24.54 11.31 -21.84
CA VAL A 266 -24.84 9.90 -22.11
C VAL A 266 -25.39 9.23 -20.86
N VAL A 267 -24.73 9.43 -19.71
CA VAL A 267 -25.17 8.91 -18.40
C VAL A 267 -26.55 9.46 -18.04
N ALA A 268 -26.77 10.78 -18.18
CA ALA A 268 -28.07 11.38 -17.92
C ALA A 268 -29.18 10.84 -18.83
N LEU A 269 -28.87 10.54 -20.10
CA LEU A 269 -29.81 9.93 -21.04
C LEU A 269 -30.20 8.51 -20.59
N ALA A 270 -29.24 7.68 -20.21
CA ALA A 270 -29.50 6.34 -19.68
C ALA A 270 -30.36 6.38 -18.41
N GLU A 271 -30.00 7.26 -17.46
CA GLU A 271 -30.75 7.47 -16.22
C GLU A 271 -32.19 7.92 -16.48
N SER A 272 -32.39 8.87 -17.41
CA SER A 272 -33.74 9.38 -17.76
C SER A 272 -34.66 8.29 -18.35
N LYS A 273 -34.07 7.25 -18.94
CA LYS A 273 -34.77 6.10 -19.51
C LYS A 273 -34.88 4.93 -18.53
N GLY A 274 -34.18 4.98 -17.39
CA GLY A 274 -34.12 3.89 -16.43
C GLY A 274 -33.44 2.63 -16.98
N ILE A 275 -32.49 2.77 -17.90
CA ILE A 275 -31.76 1.66 -18.53
C ILE A 275 -30.26 1.73 -18.21
N SER A 276 -29.55 0.61 -18.38
CA SER A 276 -28.09 0.60 -18.31
C SER A 276 -27.46 1.38 -19.46
N LEU A 277 -26.26 1.93 -19.25
CA LEU A 277 -25.41 2.48 -20.31
C LEU A 277 -25.21 1.50 -21.49
N LEU A 278 -25.19 0.19 -21.21
CA LEU A 278 -25.05 -0.89 -22.21
C LEU A 278 -26.23 -0.98 -23.17
N GLU A 279 -27.40 -0.48 -22.76
CA GLU A 279 -28.65 -0.59 -23.52
C GLU A 279 -28.87 0.58 -24.48
N LEU A 280 -28.02 1.63 -24.41
CA LEU A 280 -28.10 2.75 -25.34
C LEU A 280 -27.68 2.34 -26.75
N THR A 281 -28.54 2.67 -27.70
CA THR A 281 -28.29 2.43 -29.13
C THR A 281 -27.27 3.41 -29.69
N ILE A 282 -26.58 3.01 -30.77
CA ILE A 282 -25.65 3.90 -31.46
C ILE A 282 -26.35 5.17 -31.99
N GLN A 283 -27.62 5.07 -32.41
CA GLN A 283 -28.41 6.21 -32.85
C GLN A 283 -28.57 7.22 -31.71
N GLU A 284 -28.87 6.74 -30.50
CA GLU A 284 -29.00 7.61 -29.31
C GLU A 284 -27.67 8.23 -28.92
N LEU A 285 -26.57 7.47 -28.96
CA LEU A 285 -25.23 8.03 -28.72
C LEU A 285 -24.88 9.11 -29.74
N LYS A 286 -25.20 8.89 -31.03
CA LYS A 286 -24.99 9.87 -32.11
C LYS A 286 -25.81 11.16 -31.94
N THR A 287 -26.93 11.14 -31.21
CA THR A 287 -27.64 12.39 -30.87
C THR A 287 -26.84 13.30 -29.93
N ILE A 288 -25.87 12.74 -29.19
CA ILE A 288 -25.01 13.48 -28.26
C ILE A 288 -23.70 13.90 -28.94
N SER A 289 -23.10 13.01 -29.74
CA SER A 289 -21.90 13.31 -30.52
C SER A 289 -21.79 12.43 -31.76
N GLU A 290 -21.51 13.03 -32.92
CA GLU A 290 -21.27 12.29 -34.17
C GLU A 290 -19.98 11.43 -34.12
N ALA A 291 -19.09 11.65 -33.14
CA ALA A 291 -17.86 10.88 -32.96
C ALA A 291 -18.09 9.43 -32.46
N PHE A 292 -19.30 9.10 -32.03
CA PHE A 292 -19.68 7.72 -31.71
C PHE A 292 -19.87 6.91 -33.01
N GLU A 293 -19.03 5.90 -33.21
CA GLU A 293 -19.06 4.99 -34.35
C GLU A 293 -19.60 3.62 -33.93
N ASP A 294 -19.90 2.74 -34.89
CA ASP A 294 -20.51 1.43 -34.62
C ASP A 294 -19.61 0.51 -33.75
N ASN A 295 -18.30 0.81 -33.68
CA ASN A 295 -17.35 0.11 -32.82
C ASN A 295 -17.41 0.53 -31.34
N VAL A 296 -18.21 1.55 -30.96
CA VAL A 296 -18.34 2.02 -29.56
C VAL A 296 -18.72 0.89 -28.59
N SER A 297 -19.37 -0.16 -29.10
CA SER A 297 -19.73 -1.35 -28.33
C SER A 297 -18.54 -2.08 -27.72
N CYS A 298 -17.30 -1.88 -28.22
CA CYS A 298 -16.10 -2.47 -27.64
C CYS A 298 -15.75 -1.92 -26.25
N ILE A 299 -16.27 -0.74 -25.88
CA ILE A 299 -16.07 -0.10 -24.58
C ILE A 299 -16.78 -0.89 -23.47
N TRP A 300 -17.82 -1.64 -23.84
CA TRP A 300 -18.67 -2.40 -22.93
C TRP A 300 -18.07 -3.72 -22.44
N ASP A 301 -16.76 -3.91 -22.63
CA ASP A 301 -16.03 -5.08 -22.19
C ASP A 301 -15.00 -4.71 -21.11
N PHE A 302 -15.17 -5.24 -19.91
CA PHE A 302 -14.24 -5.04 -18.79
C PHE A 302 -12.84 -5.60 -19.05
N ILE A 303 -12.68 -6.57 -19.96
CA ILE A 303 -11.36 -7.04 -20.39
C ILE A 303 -10.69 -5.94 -21.20
N CYS A 304 -11.38 -5.40 -22.20
CA CYS A 304 -10.91 -4.26 -22.99
C CYS A 304 -10.58 -3.07 -22.08
N SER A 305 -11.44 -2.76 -21.11
CA SER A 305 -11.25 -1.71 -20.09
C SER A 305 -9.89 -1.83 -19.39
N VAL A 306 -9.63 -2.98 -18.78
CA VAL A 306 -8.38 -3.20 -18.04
C VAL A 306 -7.18 -3.24 -18.98
N ASP A 307 -7.33 -3.79 -20.19
CA ASP A 307 -6.26 -3.88 -21.16
C ASP A 307 -5.88 -2.54 -21.82
N GLN A 308 -6.55 -1.42 -21.52
CA GLN A 308 -6.09 -0.09 -21.92
C GLN A 308 -4.85 0.34 -21.10
N TYR A 309 -4.71 -0.16 -19.88
CA TYR A 309 -3.67 0.24 -18.93
C TYR A 309 -2.38 -0.58 -19.08
N GLN A 310 -1.80 -0.63 -20.28
CA GLN A 310 -0.57 -1.39 -20.58
C GLN A 310 0.73 -0.67 -20.23
N THR A 311 0.66 0.60 -19.80
CA THR A 311 1.84 1.34 -19.35
C THR A 311 2.47 0.67 -18.13
N THR A 312 3.77 0.85 -17.93
CA THR A 312 4.48 0.30 -16.77
C THR A 312 3.77 0.70 -15.47
N GLY A 313 3.40 -0.29 -14.65
CA GLY A 313 2.66 -0.08 -13.40
C GLY A 313 1.13 -0.13 -13.54
N GLY A 314 0.61 -0.19 -14.77
CA GLY A 314 -0.82 -0.32 -15.04
C GLY A 314 -1.40 -1.71 -14.73
N THR A 315 -2.72 -1.82 -14.87
CA THR A 315 -3.51 -3.03 -14.57
C THR A 315 -3.73 -3.94 -15.78
N GLY A 316 -3.31 -3.53 -16.97
CA GLY A 316 -3.41 -4.33 -18.20
C GLY A 316 -2.56 -5.60 -18.13
N LEU A 317 -2.99 -6.67 -18.81
CA LEU A 317 -2.40 -8.00 -18.65
C LEU A 317 -0.88 -8.02 -18.91
N MET A 318 -0.38 -7.25 -19.89
CA MET A 318 1.06 -7.19 -20.15
C MET A 318 1.80 -6.47 -19.04
N ALA A 319 1.29 -5.33 -18.57
CA ALA A 319 1.87 -4.56 -17.48
C ALA A 319 1.94 -5.39 -16.19
N VAL A 320 0.88 -6.13 -15.86
CA VAL A 320 0.82 -7.03 -14.70
C VAL A 320 1.82 -8.18 -14.81
N ARG A 321 1.94 -8.81 -15.98
CA ARG A 321 2.95 -9.84 -16.22
C ARG A 321 4.37 -9.30 -16.05
N GLN A 322 4.62 -8.08 -16.53
CA GLN A 322 5.90 -7.40 -16.32
C GLN A 322 6.18 -7.15 -14.84
N GLN A 323 5.20 -6.66 -14.06
CA GLN A 323 5.34 -6.48 -12.62
C GLN A 323 5.70 -7.79 -11.89
N ILE A 324 5.00 -8.89 -12.21
CA ILE A 324 5.29 -10.22 -11.65
C ILE A 324 6.71 -10.68 -12.00
N ASN A 325 7.14 -10.48 -13.26
CA ASN A 325 8.48 -10.86 -13.70
C ASN A 325 9.56 -10.04 -12.99
N ASN A 326 9.34 -8.73 -12.81
CA ASN A 326 10.25 -7.85 -12.07
C ASN A 326 10.38 -8.32 -10.60
N LEU A 327 9.27 -8.62 -9.93
CA LEU A 327 9.29 -9.13 -8.56
C LEU A 327 9.99 -10.50 -8.45
N LYS A 328 9.77 -11.39 -9.43
CA LYS A 328 10.45 -12.69 -9.48
C LYS A 328 11.95 -12.56 -9.71
N SER A 329 12.38 -11.67 -10.61
CA SER A 329 13.80 -11.38 -10.86
C SER A 329 14.43 -10.79 -9.60
N TRP A 330 13.78 -9.82 -8.97
CA TRP A 330 14.26 -9.23 -7.72
C TRP A 330 14.36 -10.28 -6.59
N LEU A 331 13.36 -11.14 -6.41
CA LEU A 331 13.43 -12.27 -5.46
C LEU A 331 14.52 -13.27 -5.82
N HIS A 332 14.82 -13.43 -7.12
CA HIS A 332 15.92 -14.27 -7.58
C HIS A 332 17.28 -13.69 -7.18
N ASP A 333 17.44 -12.38 -7.23
CA ASP A 333 18.72 -11.73 -6.91
C ASP A 333 18.81 -11.32 -5.43
N PHE A 334 17.72 -11.51 -4.66
CA PHE A 334 17.65 -11.13 -3.26
C PHE A 334 18.71 -11.86 -2.42
N PRO A 335 19.58 -11.14 -1.71
CA PRO A 335 20.58 -11.76 -0.84
C PRO A 335 19.83 -12.50 0.28
N PHE A 336 20.35 -13.65 0.73
CA PHE A 336 19.73 -14.51 1.77
C PHE A 336 18.67 -15.52 1.30
N LYS A 337 18.80 -16.08 0.08
CA LYS A 337 18.23 -17.40 -0.22
C LYS A 337 18.96 -18.49 0.57
N LYS A 338 18.53 -18.74 1.81
CA LYS A 338 18.88 -19.96 2.55
C LYS A 338 17.62 -20.71 2.91
#